data_AF-A0A1T5GAG0-F1
#
_entry.id   AF-A0A1T5GAG0-F1
#
_cell.length_a   1.000
_cell.length_b   1.000
_cell.length_c   1.000
_cell.angle_alpha   90.00
_cell.angle_beta   90.00
_cell.angle_gamma   90.00
#
_symmetry.space_group_name_H-M   'P 1'
#
loop_
_entity.id
_entity.type
_entity.pdbx_description
1 polymer ?
#
loop_
_entity_poly.entity_id
_entity_poly.type
_entity_poly.pdbx_seq_one_letter_code
_entity_poly.pdbx_strand_id
1 'polypeptide(L)'
;MSITEIAQDRKNRFTQSLVQKYNFREVEEMFIALAETNMFFQESNILSGEIYTIDDPRQIVQLLRDLKANRDFKASHKKQMATIERTIKEYALYLRDEPEIA
;
A
#
# COMPACT_ATOMS: atom_id res chain seq x y z
N MET A 1 -9.05 18.82 -5.81
CA MET A 1 -9.05 17.40 -6.16
C MET A 1 -9.97 16.67 -5.21
N SER A 2 -10.81 15.79 -5.73
CA SER A 2 -11.57 14.80 -4.96
C SER A 2 -10.64 13.74 -4.36
N ILE A 3 -11.12 13.01 -3.34
CA ILE A 3 -10.35 11.94 -2.68
C ILE A 3 -9.93 10.87 -3.70
N THR A 4 -10.78 10.56 -4.68
CA THR A 4 -10.50 9.62 -5.76
C THR A 4 -9.36 10.10 -6.67
N GLU A 5 -9.33 11.40 -6.99
CA GLU A 5 -8.24 11.98 -7.81
C GLU A 5 -6.90 11.97 -7.05
N ILE A 6 -6.92 12.24 -5.75
CA ILE A 6 -5.72 12.17 -4.88
C ILE A 6 -5.16 10.75 -4.87
N ALA A 7 -6.01 9.74 -4.65
CA ALA A 7 -5.60 8.35 -4.62
C ALA A 7 -5.01 7.90 -5.97
N GLN A 8 -5.66 8.26 -7.08
CA GLN A 8 -5.20 7.88 -8.42
C GLN A 8 -3.88 8.54 -8.80
N ASP A 9 -3.72 9.83 -8.50
CA ASP A 9 -2.48 10.56 -8.75
C ASP A 9 -1.31 9.99 -7.92
N ARG A 10 -1.53 9.76 -6.63
CA ARG A 10 -0.52 9.15 -5.75
C ARG A 10 -0.15 7.73 -6.19
N LYS A 11 -1.13 6.92 -6.61
CA LYS A 11 -0.89 5.59 -7.20
C LYS A 11 -0.01 5.68 -8.45
N ASN A 12 -0.26 6.66 -9.32
CA ASN A 12 0.53 6.85 -10.55
C ASN A 12 1.98 7.20 -10.21
N ARG A 13 2.20 8.17 -9.31
CA ARG A 13 3.53 8.57 -8.85
C ARG A 13 4.28 7.44 -8.14
N PHE A 14 3.59 6.68 -7.28
CA PHE A 14 4.16 5.51 -6.63
C PHE A 14 4.58 4.45 -7.66
N THR A 15 3.74 4.17 -8.66
CA THR A 15 4.09 3.29 -9.79
C THR A 15 5.40 3.73 -10.45
N GLN A 16 5.54 5.03 -10.75
CA GLN A 16 6.76 5.58 -11.36
C GLN A 16 7.99 5.39 -10.45
N SER A 17 7.83 5.53 -9.13
CA SER A 17 8.93 5.29 -8.19
C SER A 17 9.38 3.82 -8.16
N LEU A 18 8.43 2.88 -8.33
CA LEU A 18 8.72 1.45 -8.30
C LEU A 18 9.39 0.96 -9.58
N VAL A 19 8.94 1.39 -10.76
CA VAL A 19 9.53 0.98 -12.04
C VAL A 19 10.96 1.50 -12.24
N GLN A 20 11.38 2.51 -11.46
CA GLN A 20 12.78 2.97 -11.42
C GLN A 20 13.68 2.04 -10.60
N LYS A 21 13.13 1.28 -9.66
CA LYS A 21 13.87 0.42 -8.72
C LYS A 21 13.76 -1.06 -9.07
N TYR A 22 12.65 -1.47 -9.69
CA TYR A 22 12.24 -2.86 -9.87
C TYR A 22 11.84 -3.12 -11.31
N ASN A 23 11.95 -4.39 -11.72
CA ASN A 23 11.48 -4.79 -13.04
C ASN A 23 9.93 -4.84 -13.09
N PHE A 24 9.36 -4.82 -14.30
CA PHE A 24 7.91 -4.76 -14.48
C PHE A 24 7.15 -5.89 -13.75
N ARG A 25 7.68 -7.11 -13.76
CA ARG A 25 7.05 -8.25 -13.08
C ARG A 25 7.02 -8.08 -11.57
N GLU A 26 8.12 -7.62 -10.96
CA GLU A 26 8.14 -7.31 -9.53
C GLU A 26 7.12 -6.22 -9.18
N VAL A 27 7.03 -5.17 -9.99
CA VAL A 27 6.07 -4.08 -9.79
C VAL A 27 4.63 -4.59 -9.90
N GLU A 28 4.33 -5.45 -10.87
CA GLU A 28 3.02 -6.10 -11.02
C GLU A 28 2.66 -6.94 -9.78
N GLU A 29 3.57 -7.79 -9.31
CA GLU A 29 3.38 -8.59 -8.09
C GLU A 29 3.14 -7.70 -6.86
N MET A 30 3.83 -6.57 -6.77
CA MET A 30 3.63 -5.59 -5.69
C MET A 30 2.24 -4.96 -5.74
N PHE A 31 1.74 -4.58 -6.92
CA PHE A 31 0.40 -3.99 -7.06
C PHE A 31 -0.73 -4.99 -6.82
N ILE A 32 -0.55 -6.26 -7.21
CA ILE A 32 -1.49 -7.34 -6.88
C ILE A 32 -1.60 -7.47 -5.35
N ALA A 33 -0.46 -7.56 -4.66
CA ALA A 33 -0.42 -7.67 -3.20
C ALA A 33 -1.09 -6.46 -2.49
N LEU A 34 -0.89 -5.24 -3.00
CA LEU A 34 -1.55 -4.05 -2.47
C LEU A 34 -3.06 -4.04 -2.71
N ALA A 35 -3.51 -4.47 -3.90
CA ALA A 35 -4.93 -4.54 -4.23
C ALA A 35 -5.68 -5.54 -3.33
N GLU A 36 -5.11 -6.73 -3.14
CA GLU A 36 -5.64 -7.74 -2.21
C GLU A 36 -5.69 -7.21 -0.77
N THR A 37 -4.63 -6.54 -0.34
CA THR A 37 -4.58 -5.92 1.00
C THR A 37 -5.63 -4.83 1.16
N ASN A 38 -5.81 -3.99 0.15
CA ASN A 38 -6.81 -2.93 0.15
C ASN A 38 -8.23 -3.49 0.22
N MET A 39 -8.51 -4.54 -0.55
CA MET A 39 -9.80 -5.24 -0.52
C MET A 39 -10.09 -5.80 0.88
N PHE A 40 -9.11 -6.45 1.51
CA PHE A 40 -9.26 -6.93 2.88
C PHE A 40 -9.57 -5.80 3.87
N PHE A 41 -8.89 -4.66 3.77
CA PHE A 41 -9.14 -3.52 4.65
C PHE A 41 -10.56 -2.96 4.50
N GLN A 42 -11.08 -2.92 3.28
CA GLN A 42 -12.45 -2.49 3.00
C GLN A 42 -13.47 -3.50 3.55
N GLU A 43 -13.29 -4.79 3.29
CA GLU A 43 -14.18 -5.85 3.80
C GLU A 43 -14.19 -5.92 5.33
N SER A 44 -13.04 -5.65 5.96
CA SER A 44 -12.88 -5.67 7.41
C SER A 44 -13.22 -4.34 8.09
N ASN A 45 -13.67 -3.32 7.35
CA ASN A 45 -13.90 -1.94 7.83
C ASN A 45 -12.68 -1.35 8.58
N ILE A 46 -11.47 -1.75 8.21
CA ILE A 46 -10.21 -1.24 8.78
C ILE A 46 -9.84 0.11 8.17
N LEU A 47 -10.17 0.31 6.89
CA LEU A 47 -9.90 1.55 6.16
C LEU A 47 -11.13 1.97 5.36
N SER A 48 -11.60 3.20 5.58
CA SER A 48 -12.63 3.82 4.74
C SER A 48 -11.96 4.50 3.53
N GLY A 49 -11.68 3.72 2.49
CA GLY A 49 -11.06 4.22 1.25
C GLY A 49 -10.00 3.29 0.69
N GLU A 50 -9.08 3.85 -0.09
CA GLU A 50 -7.94 3.12 -0.62
C GLU A 50 -6.68 3.39 0.20
N ILE A 51 -5.73 2.44 0.25
CA ILE A 51 -4.40 2.66 0.84
C ILE A 51 -3.75 3.94 0.32
N TYR A 52 -4.01 4.30 -0.95
CA TYR A 52 -3.44 5.49 -1.58
C TYR A 52 -3.99 6.82 -1.05
N THR A 53 -5.08 6.84 -0.28
CA THR A 53 -5.57 8.07 0.34
C THR A 53 -4.74 8.48 1.56
N ILE A 54 -3.98 7.55 2.13
CA ILE A 54 -3.16 7.78 3.32
C ILE A 54 -1.89 8.54 2.93
N ASP A 55 -1.70 9.69 3.55
CA ASP A 55 -0.57 10.60 3.34
C ASP A 55 0.52 10.48 4.42
N ASP A 56 0.15 10.01 5.62
CA ASP A 56 1.10 9.81 6.72
C ASP A 56 1.79 8.42 6.63
N PRO A 57 3.12 8.36 6.43
CA PRO A 57 3.85 7.09 6.41
C PRO A 57 3.74 6.31 7.72
N ARG A 58 3.51 6.97 8.86
CA ARG A 58 3.32 6.31 10.16
C ARG A 58 2.02 5.51 10.19
N GLN A 59 0.95 6.02 9.57
CA GLN A 59 -0.33 5.32 9.46
C GLN A 59 -0.19 4.07 8.59
N ILE A 60 0.57 4.13 7.50
CA ILE A 60 0.89 2.96 6.66
C ILE A 60 1.64 1.89 7.45
N VAL A 61 2.66 2.29 8.22
CA VAL A 61 3.41 1.34 9.06
C VAL A 61 2.53 0.74 10.15
N GLN A 62 1.62 1.52 10.73
CA GLN A 62 0.67 1.01 11.73
C GLN A 62 -0.31 0.01 11.10
N LEU A 63 -0.87 0.29 9.93
CA LEU A 63 -1.72 -0.65 9.20
C LEU A 63 -0.99 -1.97 8.91
N LEU A 64 0.30 -1.93 8.56
CA LEU A 64 1.08 -3.15 8.37
C LEU A 64 1.17 -3.96 9.67
N ARG A 65 1.35 -3.31 10.82
CA ARG A 65 1.41 -3.99 12.12
C ARG A 65 0.06 -4.63 12.47
N ASP A 66 -1.02 -3.91 12.26
CA ASP A 66 -2.38 -4.37 12.56
C ASP A 66 -2.76 -5.56 11.66
N LEU A 67 -2.41 -5.47 10.39
CA LEU A 67 -2.55 -6.54 9.40
C LEU A 67 -1.75 -7.81 9.78
N LYS A 68 -0.52 -7.64 10.29
CA LYS A 68 0.28 -8.77 10.81
C LYS A 68 -0.30 -9.37 12.10
N ALA A 69 -0.97 -8.57 12.91
CA ALA A 69 -1.66 -9.06 14.11
C ALA A 69 -2.94 -9.84 13.75
N ASN A 70 -3.64 -9.41 12.69
CA ASN A 70 -4.91 -9.99 12.25
C ASN A 70 -4.78 -11.47 11.80
N ARG A 71 -5.55 -12.35 12.43
CA ARG A 71 -5.49 -13.80 12.18
C ARG A 71 -6.06 -14.18 10.81
N ASP A 72 -7.17 -13.57 10.42
CA ASP A 72 -7.87 -13.89 9.18
C ASP A 72 -7.05 -13.48 7.98
N PHE A 73 -6.42 -12.29 8.05
CA PHE A 73 -5.50 -11.83 7.02
C PHE A 73 -4.32 -12.79 6.82
N LYS A 74 -3.70 -13.23 7.92
CA LYS A 74 -2.58 -14.18 7.86
C LYS A 74 -2.98 -15.52 7.26
N ALA A 75 -4.20 -15.97 7.51
CA ALA A 75 -4.70 -17.22 6.94
C ALA A 75 -4.90 -17.09 5.42
N SER A 76 -5.49 -15.99 4.96
CA SER A 76 -5.78 -15.75 3.54
C SER A 76 -4.55 -15.38 2.70
N HIS A 77 -3.57 -14.67 3.26
CA HIS A 77 -2.45 -14.09 2.49
C HIS A 77 -1.06 -14.63 2.88
N LYS A 78 -1.00 -15.81 3.53
CA LYS A 78 0.26 -16.39 4.04
C LYS A 78 1.39 -16.44 3.01
N LYS A 79 1.06 -16.80 1.75
CA LYS A 79 2.03 -16.97 0.67
C LYS A 79 2.57 -15.65 0.11
N GLN A 80 1.80 -14.58 0.22
CA GLN A 80 2.15 -13.24 -0.28
C GLN A 80 2.64 -12.30 0.82
N MET A 81 2.64 -12.72 2.09
CA MET A 81 2.98 -11.87 3.23
C MET A 81 4.32 -11.13 3.07
N ALA A 82 5.34 -11.79 2.53
CA ALA A 82 6.64 -11.17 2.27
C ALA A 82 6.55 -10.04 1.22
N THR A 83 5.78 -10.26 0.14
CA THR A 83 5.53 -9.26 -0.89
C THR A 83 4.69 -8.11 -0.34
N ILE A 84 3.62 -8.39 0.41
CA ILE A 84 2.76 -7.39 1.06
C ILE A 84 3.61 -6.50 1.98
N GLU A 85 4.43 -7.10 2.85
CA GLU A 85 5.32 -6.35 3.74
C GLU A 85 6.30 -5.47 2.96
N ARG A 86 6.90 -5.99 1.89
CA ARG A 86 7.83 -5.24 1.04
C ARG A 86 7.11 -4.07 0.37
N THR A 87 5.95 -4.30 -0.23
CA THR A 87 5.21 -3.26 -0.94
C THR A 87 4.74 -2.16 0.00
N ILE A 88 4.21 -2.51 1.16
CA ILE A 88 3.75 -1.52 2.14
C ILE A 88 4.94 -0.71 2.70
N LYS A 89 6.10 -1.34 2.91
CA LYS A 89 7.33 -0.61 3.28
C LYS A 89 7.78 0.34 2.18
N GLU A 90 7.80 -0.09 0.92
CA GLU A 90 8.13 0.80 -0.21
C GLU A 90 7.16 1.97 -0.30
N TYR A 91 5.88 1.74 -0.04
CA TYR A 91 4.89 2.82 -0.03
C TYR A 91 5.11 3.80 1.13
N ALA A 92 5.43 3.31 2.32
CA ALA A 92 5.80 4.17 3.45
C ALA A 92 7.08 4.97 3.20
N LEU A 93 8.07 4.36 2.54
CA LEU A 93 9.30 5.05 2.12
C LEU A 93 9.00 6.13 1.09
N TYR A 94 8.18 5.81 0.08
CA TYR A 94 7.71 6.76 -0.91
C TYR A 94 7.02 7.97 -0.26
N LEU A 95 6.10 7.76 0.68
CA LEU A 95 5.42 8.85 1.40
C LEU A 95 6.39 9.70 2.24
N ARG A 96 7.42 9.09 2.82
CA ARG A 96 8.43 9.80 3.62
C ARG A 96 9.37 10.64 2.75
N ASP A 97 9.71 10.11 1.59
CA ASP A 97 10.67 10.71 0.67
C ASP A 97 9.96 11.65 -0.35
N GLU A 98 8.62 11.64 -0.42
CA GLU A 98 7.86 12.68 -1.10
C GLU A 98 8.10 14.02 -0.41
N PRO A 99 8.55 15.05 -1.13
CA PRO A 99 8.53 16.40 -0.57
C PRO A 99 7.06 16.73 -0.27
N GLU A 100 6.76 17.06 0.99
CA GLU A 100 5.50 17.72 1.33
C GLU A 100 5.32 18.83 0.30
N ILE A 101 4.30 18.70 -0.56
CA ILE A 101 3.89 19.80 -1.41
C ILE A 101 3.30 20.82 -0.43
N ALA A 102 4.17 21.72 0.04
CA ALA A 102 3.82 22.90 0.81
C ALA A 102 2.90 23.82 0.01
#